data_AF-A0A453JVE8-F1
#
_entry.id   AF-A0A453JVE8-F1
#
_cell.length_a   1.000
_cell.length_b   1.000
_cell.length_c   1.000
_cell.angle_alpha   90.00
_cell.angle_beta   90.00
_cell.angle_gamma   90.00
#
_symmetry.space_group_name_H-M   'P 1'
#
loop_
_entity.id
_entity.type
_entity.pdbx_description
1 polymer ?
#
loop_
_entity_poly.entity_id
_entity_poly.type
_entity_poly.pdbx_seq_one_letter_code
_entity_poly.pdbx_strand_id
1 'polypeptide(L)'
;WIAAAWRRSEDDIHAAAGLDGVVFVRIFVFSIRLFAVVAVVGVGVLMPINFMGDQLRLIDFTDLPSKSVDVLSISNVLDGSNKLWLHFSAVYIITGVACYLLYYEYRYISGKRLEYFMTSKPLPQYFTVLVRAIPITDGGSVSDAVDKFFKEYHSSTYLSHTVVHQTGKLRRLLNETEIMWTKLKNLKYVPQRPSTDNPPKKFLGLFGRNNPIGKYQKRLEDLEENVRMEQSDATRRREIPAAFVSFKSRYASANAIYIRQSDNPTEWQTEHAPDPHDVYWPSFSTSFMERWISKFVVFVASVLLIIVFLLVVGFIQGLTYMEQLEAWLPFLRNILEMLVSVHRL
;
A
#
# COMPACT_ATOMS: atom_id res chain seq x y z
N TRP A 1 -18.89 -17.81 13.99
CA TRP A 1 -18.06 -17.36 12.84
C TRP A 1 -16.57 -17.66 13.04
N ILE A 2 -15.96 -17.41 14.22
CA ILE A 2 -14.53 -17.69 14.50
C ILE A 2 -14.14 -19.16 14.21
N ALA A 3 -14.86 -20.13 14.78
CA ALA A 3 -14.59 -21.55 14.54
C ALA A 3 -14.74 -21.95 13.06
N ALA A 4 -15.62 -21.27 12.33
CA ALA A 4 -15.80 -21.51 10.90
C ALA A 4 -14.61 -20.95 10.09
N ALA A 5 -14.01 -19.83 10.52
CA ALA A 5 -12.80 -19.29 9.90
C ALA A 5 -11.58 -20.18 10.14
N TRP A 6 -11.41 -20.70 11.36
CA TRP A 6 -10.27 -21.58 11.71
C TRP A 6 -10.29 -22.93 10.98
N ARG A 7 -11.47 -23.40 10.56
CA ARG A 7 -11.64 -24.66 9.84
C ARG A 7 -11.40 -24.54 8.32
N ARG A 8 -11.25 -23.32 7.78
CA ARG A 8 -11.03 -23.14 6.34
C ARG A 8 -9.65 -23.65 5.95
N SER A 9 -9.62 -24.39 4.85
CA SER A 9 -8.38 -24.86 4.25
C SER A 9 -7.66 -23.72 3.53
N GLU A 10 -6.36 -23.91 3.28
CA GLU A 10 -5.59 -22.97 2.45
C GLU A 10 -6.18 -22.87 1.02
N ASP A 11 -6.70 -23.98 0.50
CA ASP A 11 -7.34 -24.04 -0.83
C ASP A 11 -8.63 -23.21 -0.88
N ASP A 12 -9.43 -23.22 0.19
CA ASP A 12 -10.61 -22.35 0.31
C ASP A 12 -10.23 -20.87 0.27
N ILE A 13 -9.12 -20.52 0.94
CA ILE A 13 -8.61 -19.15 0.99
C ILE A 13 -8.08 -18.74 -0.39
N HIS A 14 -7.34 -19.64 -1.05
CA HIS A 14 -6.84 -19.42 -2.40
C HIS A 14 -7.98 -19.21 -3.40
N ALA A 15 -9.04 -20.02 -3.32
CA ALA A 15 -10.20 -19.90 -4.20
C ALA A 15 -10.98 -18.60 -3.98
N ALA A 16 -11.04 -18.11 -2.73
CA ALA A 16 -11.81 -16.91 -2.38
C ALA A 16 -11.02 -15.60 -2.58
N ALA A 17 -9.74 -15.57 -2.25
CA ALA A 17 -8.92 -14.36 -2.15
C ALA A 17 -7.64 -14.39 -3.01
N GLY A 18 -7.38 -15.48 -3.73
CA GLY A 18 -6.19 -15.66 -4.55
C GLY A 18 -4.91 -15.95 -3.75
N LEU A 19 -3.79 -16.00 -4.47
CA LEU A 19 -2.48 -16.31 -3.89
C LEU A 19 -2.02 -15.26 -2.87
N ASP A 20 -2.29 -13.98 -3.12
CA ASP A 20 -1.91 -12.89 -2.21
C ASP A 20 -2.63 -13.01 -0.86
N GLY A 21 -3.90 -13.41 -0.87
CA GLY A 21 -4.67 -13.70 0.35
C GLY A 21 -4.07 -14.85 1.16
N VAL A 22 -3.62 -15.91 0.50
CA VAL A 22 -2.92 -17.03 1.16
C VAL A 22 -1.61 -16.55 1.79
N VAL A 23 -0.80 -15.79 1.05
CA VAL A 23 0.46 -15.22 1.57
C VAL A 23 0.21 -14.38 2.81
N PHE A 24 -0.82 -13.52 2.77
CA PHE A 24 -1.21 -12.67 3.89
C PHE A 24 -1.58 -13.47 5.15
N VAL A 25 -2.41 -14.52 5.01
CA VAL A 25 -2.77 -15.38 6.14
C VAL A 25 -1.54 -16.12 6.70
N ARG A 26 -0.62 -16.55 5.83
CA ARG A 26 0.59 -17.26 6.27
C ARG A 26 1.55 -16.38 7.05
N ILE A 27 1.53 -15.05 6.89
CA ILE A 27 2.26 -14.12 7.77
C ILE A 27 1.79 -14.25 9.23
N PHE A 28 0.49 -14.41 9.47
CA PHE A 28 -0.05 -14.63 10.81
C PHE A 28 0.31 -16.00 11.35
N VAL A 29 0.23 -17.05 10.52
CA VAL A 29 0.63 -18.41 10.92
C VAL A 29 2.11 -18.45 11.30
N PHE A 30 2.98 -17.82 10.51
CA PHE A 30 4.40 -17.66 10.81
C PHE A 30 4.60 -16.93 12.15
N SER A 31 3.92 -15.79 12.35
CA SER A 31 4.00 -15.01 13.59
C SER A 31 3.60 -15.83 14.80
N ILE A 32 2.47 -16.55 14.74
CA ILE A 32 1.99 -17.41 15.84
C ILE A 32 3.00 -18.50 16.17
N ARG A 33 3.59 -19.16 15.16
CA ARG A 33 4.62 -20.20 15.36
C ARG A 33 5.88 -19.64 16.02
N LEU A 34 6.36 -18.48 15.55
CA LEU A 34 7.53 -17.82 16.11
C LEU A 34 7.27 -17.40 17.56
N PHE A 35 6.16 -16.71 17.82
CA PHE A 35 5.80 -16.26 19.16
C PHE A 35 5.50 -17.41 20.12
N ALA A 36 5.01 -18.56 19.65
CA ALA A 36 4.86 -19.74 20.49
C ALA A 36 6.22 -20.26 21.01
N VAL A 37 7.25 -20.30 20.16
CA VAL A 37 8.61 -20.68 20.58
C VAL A 37 9.19 -19.63 21.54
N VAL A 38 9.04 -18.35 21.22
CA VAL A 38 9.46 -17.25 22.10
C VAL A 38 8.75 -17.33 23.45
N ALA A 39 7.46 -17.66 23.49
CA ALA A 39 6.71 -17.83 24.72
C ALA A 39 7.21 -19.01 25.54
N VAL A 40 7.49 -20.15 24.91
CA VAL A 40 8.04 -21.34 25.60
C VAL A 40 9.42 -21.05 26.20
N VAL A 41 10.33 -20.44 25.43
CA VAL A 41 11.68 -20.09 25.93
C VAL A 41 11.61 -18.96 26.96
N GLY A 42 10.81 -17.93 26.68
CA GLY A 42 10.65 -16.76 27.53
C GLY A 42 10.02 -17.09 28.88
N VAL A 43 8.89 -17.78 28.89
CA VAL A 43 8.16 -18.14 30.12
C VAL A 43 8.80 -19.35 30.80
N GLY A 44 9.28 -20.34 30.04
CA GLY A 44 9.81 -21.59 30.59
C GLY A 44 11.25 -21.50 31.10
N VAL A 45 12.07 -20.61 30.52
CA VAL A 45 13.50 -20.51 30.85
C VAL A 45 13.85 -19.12 31.38
N LEU A 46 13.63 -18.06 30.60
CA LEU A 46 14.12 -16.73 30.94
C LEU A 46 13.40 -16.13 32.16
N MET A 47 12.08 -16.26 32.24
CA MET A 47 11.28 -15.70 33.33
C MET A 47 11.65 -16.29 34.70
N PRO A 48 11.79 -17.62 34.89
CA PRO A 48 12.29 -18.19 36.13
C PRO A 48 13.69 -17.71 36.51
N ILE A 49 14.61 -17.61 35.52
CA ILE A 49 15.98 -17.15 35.75
C ILE A 49 15.99 -15.69 36.25
N ASN A 50 15.18 -14.84 35.63
CA ASN A 50 15.01 -13.44 36.02
C ASN A 50 14.42 -13.32 37.43
N PHE A 51 13.38 -14.10 37.73
CA PHE A 51 12.74 -14.09 39.05
C PHE A 51 13.70 -14.54 40.17
N MET A 52 14.60 -15.49 39.87
CA MET A 52 15.67 -15.92 40.78
C MET A 52 16.86 -14.93 40.84
N GLY A 53 16.74 -13.77 40.22
CA GLY A 53 17.71 -12.67 40.34
C GLY A 53 17.62 -11.98 41.70
N ASP A 54 18.75 -11.42 42.15
CA ASP A 54 18.86 -10.72 43.43
C ASP A 54 19.24 -9.23 43.26
N GLN A 55 19.43 -8.74 42.03
CA GLN A 55 19.91 -7.38 41.78
C GLN A 55 18.95 -6.30 42.30
N LEU A 56 17.64 -6.49 42.12
CA LEU A 56 16.64 -5.52 42.59
C LEU A 56 16.42 -5.58 44.10
N ARG A 57 16.85 -6.66 44.78
CA ARG A 57 16.82 -6.76 46.25
C ARG A 57 17.94 -5.97 46.93
N LEU A 58 19.02 -5.69 46.19
CA LEU A 58 20.14 -4.88 46.67
C LEU A 58 19.87 -3.37 46.58
N ILE A 59 18.86 -2.97 45.79
CA ILE A 59 18.51 -1.56 45.52
C ILE A 59 17.20 -1.23 46.24
N ASP A 60 17.33 -0.67 47.45
CA ASP A 60 16.37 -0.09 48.41
C ASP A 60 14.84 -0.24 48.19
N PHE A 61 14.13 -0.54 49.29
CA PHE A 61 12.75 -1.06 49.36
C PHE A 61 11.62 0.00 49.27
N THR A 62 11.92 1.24 48.94
CA THR A 62 10.92 2.35 49.02
C THR A 62 9.93 2.40 47.84
N ASP A 63 10.21 1.76 46.70
CA ASP A 63 9.40 1.85 45.46
C ASP A 63 8.87 0.50 44.96
N LEU A 64 8.10 -0.20 45.78
CA LEU A 64 7.63 -1.57 45.50
C LEU A 64 6.54 -1.74 44.41
N PRO A 65 5.59 -0.80 44.16
CA PRO A 65 4.54 -1.04 43.16
C PRO A 65 5.04 -0.98 41.71
N SER A 66 6.03 -0.14 41.39
CA SER A 66 6.57 0.06 40.03
C SER A 66 7.52 -1.06 39.59
N LYS A 67 8.18 -1.75 40.53
CA LYS A 67 9.21 -2.77 40.26
C LYS A 67 8.67 -4.18 39.97
N SER A 68 7.34 -4.41 40.00
CA SER A 68 6.78 -5.78 39.91
C SER A 68 7.08 -6.51 38.60
N VAL A 69 7.12 -5.79 37.47
CA VAL A 69 7.48 -6.36 36.16
C VAL A 69 9.00 -6.45 35.98
N ASP A 70 9.76 -5.55 36.61
CA ASP A 70 11.21 -5.52 36.52
C ASP A 70 11.86 -6.75 37.14
N VAL A 71 11.24 -7.33 38.19
CA VAL A 71 11.65 -8.61 38.79
C VAL A 71 11.62 -9.76 37.79
N LEU A 72 10.76 -9.70 36.78
CA LEU A 72 10.64 -10.72 35.72
C LEU A 72 11.54 -10.44 34.51
N SER A 73 12.31 -9.35 34.54
CA SER A 73 13.17 -8.91 33.44
C SER A 73 14.66 -9.15 33.73
N ILE A 74 15.50 -8.96 32.71
CA ILE A 74 16.96 -9.09 32.83
C ILE A 74 17.54 -8.10 33.86
N SER A 75 16.86 -7.00 34.19
CA SER A 75 17.28 -6.02 35.18
C SER A 75 17.42 -6.58 36.60
N ASN A 76 16.83 -7.75 36.88
CA ASN A 76 16.99 -8.42 38.18
C ASN A 76 18.22 -9.36 38.22
N VAL A 77 18.92 -9.57 37.10
CA VAL A 77 20.08 -10.47 36.99
C VAL A 77 21.38 -9.68 37.12
N LEU A 78 22.16 -9.99 38.16
CA LEU A 78 23.45 -9.33 38.48
C LEU A 78 24.42 -9.20 37.29
N ASP A 79 25.06 -8.05 37.20
CA ASP A 79 26.15 -7.79 36.27
C ASP A 79 27.30 -8.80 36.46
N GLY A 80 27.77 -9.38 35.35
CA GLY A 80 28.80 -10.43 35.38
C GLY A 80 28.31 -11.82 35.80
N SER A 81 27.00 -11.99 36.05
CA SER A 81 26.44 -13.31 36.39
C SER A 81 26.50 -14.28 35.21
N ASN A 82 26.85 -15.54 35.50
CA ASN A 82 26.78 -16.63 34.53
C ASN A 82 25.34 -16.86 33.99
N LYS A 83 24.31 -16.37 34.68
CA LYS A 83 22.90 -16.42 34.23
C LYS A 83 22.70 -15.64 32.92
N LEU A 84 23.49 -14.60 32.65
CA LEU A 84 23.41 -13.82 31.40
C LEU A 84 23.75 -14.65 30.15
N TRP A 85 24.55 -15.72 30.29
CA TRP A 85 24.81 -16.66 29.19
C TRP A 85 23.55 -17.40 28.73
N LEU A 86 22.56 -17.59 29.62
CA LEU A 86 21.28 -18.18 29.24
C LEU A 86 20.44 -17.21 28.39
N HIS A 87 20.48 -15.91 28.69
CA HIS A 87 19.87 -14.89 27.83
C HIS A 87 20.54 -14.83 26.46
N PHE A 88 21.87 -14.79 26.43
CA PHE A 88 22.65 -14.82 25.21
C PHE A 88 22.27 -16.05 24.37
N SER A 89 22.32 -17.24 24.96
CA SER A 89 21.98 -18.49 24.29
C SER A 89 20.54 -18.50 23.77
N ALA A 90 19.59 -18.01 24.57
CA ALA A 90 18.18 -17.92 24.17
C ALA A 90 17.97 -17.02 22.95
N VAL A 91 18.69 -15.90 22.84
CA VAL A 91 18.64 -15.03 21.65
C VAL A 91 19.11 -15.81 20.41
N TYR A 92 20.23 -16.52 20.48
CA TYR A 92 20.72 -17.32 19.35
C TYR A 92 19.75 -18.44 18.97
N ILE A 93 19.13 -19.11 19.95
CA ILE A 93 18.12 -20.15 19.71
C ILE A 93 16.91 -19.54 19.00
N ILE A 94 16.36 -18.44 19.52
CA ILE A 94 15.19 -17.76 18.94
C ILE A 94 15.50 -17.26 17.52
N THR A 95 16.66 -16.64 17.30
CA THR A 95 17.09 -16.20 15.98
C THR A 95 17.26 -17.38 15.02
N GLY A 96 17.89 -18.48 15.46
CA GLY A 96 18.05 -19.69 14.65
C GLY A 96 16.71 -20.28 14.23
N VAL A 97 15.75 -20.37 15.16
CA VAL A 97 14.37 -20.81 14.87
C VAL A 97 13.67 -19.85 13.93
N ALA A 98 13.80 -18.54 14.13
CA ALA A 98 13.22 -17.53 13.25
C ALA A 98 13.74 -17.66 11.82
N CYS A 99 15.06 -17.78 11.65
CA CYS A 99 15.68 -18.00 10.34
C CYS A 99 15.24 -19.32 9.69
N TYR A 100 15.15 -20.41 10.46
CA TYR A 100 14.67 -21.69 9.96
C TYR A 100 13.20 -21.62 9.49
N LEU A 101 12.32 -21.04 10.32
CA LEU A 101 10.92 -20.84 9.96
C LEU A 101 10.78 -19.93 8.74
N LEU A 102 11.53 -18.82 8.67
CA LEU A 102 11.55 -17.94 7.50
C LEU A 102 11.99 -18.68 6.24
N TYR A 103 13.04 -19.49 6.32
CA TYR A 103 13.50 -20.29 5.19
C TYR A 103 12.44 -21.30 4.73
N TYR A 104 11.81 -22.00 5.68
CA TYR A 104 10.73 -22.95 5.40
C TYR A 104 9.55 -22.25 4.72
N GLU A 105 9.09 -21.14 5.28
CA GLU A 105 7.97 -20.35 4.75
C GLU A 105 8.29 -19.75 3.37
N TYR A 106 9.50 -19.23 3.19
CA TYR A 106 9.97 -18.69 1.91
C TYR A 106 10.01 -19.76 0.83
N ARG A 107 10.54 -20.96 1.14
CA ARG A 107 10.60 -22.08 0.19
C ARG A 107 9.21 -22.54 -0.20
N TYR A 108 8.28 -22.62 0.76
CA TYR A 108 6.89 -22.98 0.50
C TYR A 108 6.20 -21.96 -0.42
N ILE A 109 6.25 -20.66 -0.09
CA ILE A 109 5.62 -19.60 -0.88
C ILE A 109 6.24 -19.51 -2.28
N SER A 110 7.55 -19.63 -2.39
CA SER A 110 8.23 -19.63 -3.69
C SER A 110 7.77 -20.79 -4.57
N GLY A 111 7.60 -21.98 -3.98
CA GLY A 111 7.01 -23.15 -4.66
C GLY A 111 5.58 -22.90 -5.13
N LYS A 112 4.72 -22.37 -4.26
CA LYS A 112 3.33 -22.02 -4.61
C LYS A 112 3.23 -20.95 -5.68
N ARG A 113 4.11 -19.94 -5.65
CA ARG A 113 4.19 -18.91 -6.69
C ARG A 113 4.59 -19.49 -8.04
N LEU A 114 5.53 -20.44 -8.05
CA LEU A 114 5.94 -21.14 -9.27
C LEU A 114 4.81 -22.03 -9.81
N GLU A 115 4.17 -22.81 -8.94
CA GLU A 115 3.00 -23.65 -9.28
C GLU A 115 1.89 -22.79 -9.89
N TYR A 116 1.56 -21.66 -9.26
CA TYR A 116 0.59 -20.70 -9.76
C TYR A 116 0.99 -20.16 -11.15
N PHE A 117 2.26 -19.77 -11.33
CA PHE A 117 2.75 -19.25 -12.62
C PHE A 117 2.69 -20.26 -13.77
N MET A 118 2.92 -21.54 -13.47
CA MET A 118 2.90 -22.62 -14.46
C MET A 118 1.49 -23.09 -14.81
N THR A 119 0.56 -23.10 -13.85
CA THR A 119 -0.80 -23.64 -14.01
C THR A 119 -1.84 -22.59 -14.40
N SER A 120 -1.60 -21.32 -14.07
CA SER A 120 -2.55 -20.23 -14.35
C SER A 120 -2.68 -19.94 -15.84
N LYS A 121 -3.84 -19.42 -16.21
CA LYS A 121 -4.08 -18.93 -17.57
C LYS A 121 -3.04 -17.85 -17.92
N PRO A 122 -2.53 -17.82 -19.17
CA PRO A 122 -1.62 -16.78 -19.61
C PRO A 122 -2.27 -15.40 -19.46
N LEU A 123 -1.80 -14.61 -18.51
CA LEU A 123 -2.23 -13.22 -18.34
C LEU A 123 -1.49 -12.32 -19.36
N PRO A 124 -2.14 -11.28 -19.90
CA PRO A 124 -1.51 -10.35 -20.84
C PRO A 124 -0.23 -9.71 -20.30
N GLN A 125 -0.20 -9.39 -19.02
CA GLN A 125 0.96 -8.80 -18.33
C GLN A 125 2.26 -9.61 -18.47
N TYR A 126 2.19 -10.93 -18.71
CA TYR A 126 3.38 -11.76 -18.89
C TYR A 126 3.97 -11.66 -20.29
N PHE A 127 3.22 -11.14 -21.26
CA PHE A 127 3.63 -10.99 -22.66
C PHE A 127 3.89 -9.53 -23.03
N THR A 128 3.45 -8.60 -22.19
CA THR A 128 3.54 -7.16 -22.43
C THR A 128 4.61 -6.54 -21.54
N VAL A 129 5.43 -5.68 -22.13
CA VAL A 129 6.45 -4.87 -21.48
C VAL A 129 6.00 -3.42 -21.58
N LEU A 130 6.13 -2.68 -20.48
CA LEU A 130 5.92 -1.26 -20.50
C LEU A 130 7.24 -0.56 -20.87
N VAL A 131 7.24 0.20 -21.96
CA VAL A 131 8.37 0.97 -22.44
C VAL A 131 8.13 2.45 -22.18
N ARG A 132 9.09 3.14 -21.59
CA ARG A 132 9.05 4.58 -21.27
C ARG A 132 10.29 5.28 -21.83
N ALA A 133 10.20 6.62 -21.91
CA ALA A 133 11.28 7.48 -22.38
C ALA A 133 11.75 7.08 -23.80
N ILE A 134 10.79 6.91 -24.69
CA ILE A 134 11.04 6.61 -26.10
C ILE A 134 11.60 7.87 -26.77
N PRO A 135 12.81 7.85 -27.34
CA PRO A 135 13.36 8.99 -28.06
C PRO A 135 12.56 9.21 -29.35
N ILE A 136 12.06 10.43 -29.52
CA ILE A 136 11.34 10.83 -30.73
C ILE A 136 12.33 11.51 -31.67
N THR A 137 12.56 10.94 -32.84
CA THR A 137 13.32 11.58 -33.91
C THR A 137 12.46 12.62 -34.61
N ASP A 138 13.05 13.75 -35.01
CA ASP A 138 12.34 14.88 -35.62
C ASP A 138 11.40 14.42 -36.76
N GLY A 139 10.09 14.63 -36.56
CA GLY A 139 9.04 14.35 -37.55
C GLY A 139 8.44 12.93 -37.53
N GLY A 140 8.92 12.01 -36.69
CA GLY A 140 8.35 10.66 -36.53
C GLY A 140 7.29 10.55 -35.42
N SER A 141 6.38 9.57 -35.51
CA SER A 141 5.47 9.22 -34.41
C SER A 141 6.17 8.31 -33.39
N VAL A 142 5.66 8.26 -32.15
CA VAL A 142 6.13 7.31 -31.12
C VAL A 142 5.88 5.88 -31.60
N SER A 143 4.77 5.66 -32.29
CA SER A 143 4.42 4.37 -32.90
C SER A 143 5.52 3.89 -33.87
N ASP A 144 5.97 4.76 -34.77
CA ASP A 144 6.99 4.42 -35.76
C ASP A 144 8.35 4.14 -35.11
N ALA A 145 8.71 4.91 -34.08
CA ALA A 145 9.95 4.70 -33.33
C ALA A 145 9.96 3.32 -32.64
N VAL A 146 8.86 2.95 -31.98
CA VAL A 146 8.70 1.65 -31.31
C VAL A 146 8.71 0.52 -32.34
N ASP A 147 7.93 0.65 -33.42
CA ASP A 147 7.84 -0.36 -34.46
C ASP A 147 9.20 -0.63 -35.10
N LYS A 148 9.94 0.42 -35.47
CA LYS A 148 11.29 0.31 -36.02
C LYS A 148 12.26 -0.37 -35.06
N PHE A 149 12.32 0.10 -33.81
CA PHE A 149 13.25 -0.42 -32.81
C PHE A 149 13.01 -1.90 -32.52
N PHE A 150 11.77 -2.30 -32.22
CA PHE A 150 11.48 -3.68 -31.86
C PHE A 150 11.47 -4.63 -33.06
N LYS A 151 11.23 -4.15 -34.29
CA LYS A 151 11.45 -4.96 -35.49
C LYS A 151 12.92 -5.19 -35.78
N GLU A 152 13.79 -4.23 -35.50
CA GLU A 152 15.23 -4.35 -35.73
C GLU A 152 15.88 -5.27 -34.69
N TYR A 153 15.64 -5.04 -33.40
CA TYR A 153 16.31 -5.77 -32.31
C TYR A 153 15.57 -7.03 -31.85
N HIS A 154 14.24 -7.12 -32.06
CA HIS A 154 13.38 -8.22 -31.58
C HIS A 154 12.49 -8.81 -32.69
N SER A 155 12.97 -8.82 -33.93
CA SER A 155 12.23 -9.19 -35.16
C SER A 155 11.35 -10.45 -35.05
N SER A 156 11.88 -11.52 -34.47
CA SER A 156 11.21 -12.82 -34.41
C SER A 156 10.14 -12.89 -33.32
N THR A 157 10.30 -12.13 -32.24
CA THR A 157 9.50 -12.23 -31.01
C THR A 157 8.51 -11.10 -30.83
N TYR A 158 8.74 -9.95 -31.46
CA TYR A 158 7.83 -8.81 -31.47
C TYR A 158 6.47 -9.19 -32.07
N LEU A 159 5.38 -8.80 -31.39
CA LEU A 159 4.00 -9.05 -31.85
C LEU A 159 3.31 -7.76 -32.24
N SER A 160 3.18 -6.82 -31.30
CA SER A 160 2.46 -5.56 -31.50
C SER A 160 2.82 -4.55 -30.42
N HIS A 161 2.39 -3.31 -30.59
CA HIS A 161 2.52 -2.29 -29.56
C HIS A 161 1.26 -1.43 -29.46
N THR A 162 1.11 -0.74 -28.35
CA THR A 162 0.03 0.24 -28.12
C THR A 162 0.63 1.46 -27.45
N VAL A 163 0.62 2.59 -28.16
CA VAL A 163 1.14 3.86 -27.66
C VAL A 163 0.24 4.43 -26.58
N VAL A 164 0.83 5.01 -25.54
CA VAL A 164 0.09 5.68 -24.48
C VAL A 164 -0.26 7.09 -24.93
N HIS A 165 -1.54 7.43 -24.83
CA HIS A 165 -2.05 8.75 -25.19
C HIS A 165 -2.40 9.56 -23.94
N GLN A 166 -2.31 10.89 -24.03
CA GLN A 166 -2.71 11.76 -22.95
C GLN A 166 -4.25 11.81 -22.82
N THR A 167 -4.81 11.00 -21.92
CA THR A 167 -6.27 10.88 -21.72
C THR A 167 -6.82 11.74 -20.57
N GLY A 168 -6.05 12.69 -20.02
CA GLY A 168 -6.45 13.46 -18.84
C GLY A 168 -7.79 14.19 -18.99
N LYS A 169 -7.98 14.91 -20.11
CA LYS A 169 -9.23 15.61 -20.42
C LYS A 169 -10.37 14.64 -20.72
N LEU A 170 -10.10 13.61 -21.52
CA LEU A 170 -11.06 12.56 -21.85
C LEU A 170 -11.61 11.85 -20.60
N ARG A 171 -10.73 11.50 -19.65
CA ARG A 171 -11.16 10.84 -18.41
C ARG A 171 -11.98 11.76 -17.51
N ARG A 172 -11.66 13.06 -17.47
CA ARG A 172 -12.50 14.02 -16.76
C ARG A 172 -13.91 14.05 -17.35
N LEU A 173 -14.03 14.10 -18.67
CA LEU A 173 -15.34 14.06 -19.35
C LEU A 173 -16.08 12.75 -19.05
N LEU A 174 -15.41 11.59 -19.13
CA LEU A 174 -16.02 10.29 -18.80
C LEU A 174 -16.52 10.22 -17.35
N ASN A 175 -15.75 10.71 -16.40
CA ASN A 175 -16.17 10.75 -14.99
C ASN A 175 -17.37 11.71 -14.79
N GLU A 176 -17.36 12.87 -15.45
CA GLU A 176 -18.51 13.78 -15.46
C GLU A 176 -19.75 13.08 -16.07
N THR A 177 -19.60 12.30 -17.14
CA THR A 177 -20.68 11.49 -17.75
C THR A 177 -21.23 10.47 -16.77
N GLU A 178 -20.36 9.73 -16.08
CA GLU A 178 -20.76 8.69 -15.12
C GLU A 178 -21.52 9.27 -13.92
N ILE A 179 -21.04 10.40 -13.37
CA ILE A 179 -21.72 11.14 -12.30
C ILE A 179 -23.12 11.59 -12.76
N MET A 180 -23.22 12.10 -13.99
CA MET A 180 -24.47 12.60 -14.56
C MET A 180 -25.45 11.46 -14.86
N TRP A 181 -24.96 10.34 -15.37
CA TRP A 181 -25.75 9.14 -15.62
C TRP A 181 -26.28 8.54 -14.32
N THR A 182 -25.45 8.48 -13.27
CA THR A 182 -25.84 8.01 -11.94
C THR A 182 -26.95 8.90 -11.35
N LYS A 183 -26.80 10.24 -11.47
CA LYS A 183 -27.85 11.19 -11.06
C LYS A 183 -29.14 10.98 -11.84
N LEU A 184 -29.07 10.78 -13.16
CA LEU A 184 -30.23 10.54 -14.01
C LEU A 184 -30.92 9.20 -13.68
N LYS A 185 -30.14 8.15 -13.41
CA LYS A 185 -30.65 6.84 -12.97
C LYS A 185 -31.39 6.96 -11.64
N ASN A 186 -30.81 7.65 -10.66
CA ASN A 186 -31.46 7.89 -9.37
C ASN A 186 -32.77 8.68 -9.53
N LEU A 187 -32.80 9.70 -10.41
CA LEU A 187 -34.02 10.47 -10.69
C LEU A 187 -35.11 9.66 -11.42
N LYS A 188 -34.74 8.65 -12.23
CA LYS A 188 -35.69 7.75 -12.90
C LYS A 188 -36.20 6.62 -11.99
N TYR A 189 -35.38 6.16 -11.04
CA TYR A 189 -35.75 5.08 -10.10
C TYR A 189 -36.56 5.57 -8.89
N VAL A 190 -36.43 6.83 -8.49
CA VAL A 190 -37.33 7.42 -7.49
C VAL A 190 -38.74 7.43 -8.09
N PRO A 191 -39.72 6.75 -7.49
CA PRO A 191 -41.08 6.75 -7.99
C PRO A 191 -41.56 8.19 -8.12
N GLN A 192 -41.87 8.62 -9.34
CA GLN A 192 -42.56 9.89 -9.53
C GLN A 192 -43.88 9.77 -8.77
N ARG A 193 -44.00 10.50 -7.65
CA ARG A 193 -45.32 10.70 -7.03
C ARG A 193 -46.23 11.20 -8.14
N PRO A 194 -47.44 10.64 -8.31
CA PRO A 194 -48.36 11.12 -9.32
C PRO A 194 -48.48 12.63 -9.13
N SER A 195 -48.12 13.35 -10.18
CA SER A 195 -48.25 14.79 -10.25
C SER A 195 -49.71 15.11 -9.93
N THR A 196 -49.96 15.57 -8.71
CA THR A 196 -51.25 16.16 -8.36
C THR A 196 -51.49 17.27 -9.38
N ASP A 197 -52.64 17.22 -10.04
CA ASP A 197 -52.99 17.92 -11.28
C ASP A 197 -53.01 19.46 -11.19
N ASN A 198 -52.41 20.07 -10.16
CA ASN A 198 -52.17 21.50 -10.06
C ASN A 198 -50.99 21.78 -9.11
N PRO A 199 -49.78 22.12 -9.60
CA PRO A 199 -48.74 22.62 -8.73
C PRO A 199 -49.10 24.05 -8.28
N PRO A 200 -48.80 24.45 -7.03
CA PRO A 200 -49.09 25.81 -6.56
C PRO A 200 -48.28 26.80 -7.41
N LYS A 201 -48.98 27.77 -8.01
CA LYS A 201 -48.37 28.94 -8.67
C LYS A 201 -47.48 29.66 -7.64
N LYS A 202 -46.17 29.41 -7.69
CA LYS A 202 -45.21 30.16 -6.87
C LYS A 202 -45.00 31.55 -7.45
N PHE A 203 -44.81 32.48 -6.51
CA PHE A 203 -44.79 33.92 -6.63
C PHE A 203 -43.99 34.42 -7.85
N LEU A 204 -44.63 35.24 -8.67
CA LEU A 204 -44.02 36.16 -9.64
C LEU A 204 -43.32 35.59 -10.89
N GLY A 205 -43.72 34.44 -11.44
CA GLY A 205 -43.59 34.12 -12.88
C GLY A 205 -42.20 34.15 -13.54
N LEU A 206 -41.12 34.37 -12.79
CA LEU A 206 -39.77 34.67 -13.26
C LEU A 206 -38.82 33.46 -13.21
N PHE A 207 -39.23 32.35 -12.59
CA PHE A 207 -38.46 31.11 -12.57
C PHE A 207 -39.15 30.03 -13.41
N GLY A 208 -38.57 29.80 -14.59
CA GLY A 208 -39.06 28.87 -15.60
C GLY A 208 -39.24 27.43 -15.09
N ARG A 209 -40.10 26.70 -15.81
CA ARG A 209 -40.45 25.29 -15.59
C ARG A 209 -39.19 24.41 -15.76
N ASN A 210 -38.47 24.18 -14.67
CA ASN A 210 -37.26 23.36 -14.69
C ASN A 210 -37.67 21.88 -14.74
N ASN A 211 -37.67 21.26 -15.92
CA ASN A 211 -37.66 19.80 -16.02
C ASN A 211 -36.23 19.31 -15.76
N PRO A 212 -35.90 18.80 -14.56
CA PRO A 212 -34.53 18.42 -14.23
C PRO A 212 -34.03 17.32 -15.16
N ILE A 213 -34.90 16.39 -15.58
CA ILE A 213 -34.57 15.25 -16.44
C ILE A 213 -34.09 15.74 -17.82
N GLY A 214 -34.83 16.64 -18.45
CA GLY A 214 -34.46 17.20 -19.76
C GLY A 214 -33.14 17.98 -19.72
N LYS A 215 -32.85 18.69 -18.62
CA LYS A 215 -31.56 19.39 -18.42
C LYS A 215 -30.38 18.42 -18.32
N TYR A 216 -30.55 17.30 -17.61
CA TYR A 216 -29.52 16.27 -17.49
C TYR A 216 -29.29 15.54 -18.81
N GLN A 217 -30.36 15.25 -19.56
CA GLN A 217 -30.27 14.59 -20.86
C GLN A 217 -29.54 15.45 -21.90
N LYS A 218 -29.89 16.74 -22.01
CA LYS A 218 -29.19 17.66 -22.92
C LYS A 218 -27.71 17.80 -22.57
N ARG A 219 -27.39 17.91 -21.28
CA ARG A 219 -25.98 17.94 -20.84
C ARG A 219 -25.24 16.64 -21.16
N LEU A 220 -25.91 15.50 -21.17
CA LEU A 220 -25.30 14.21 -21.50
C LEU A 220 -24.96 14.15 -23.00
N GLU A 221 -25.86 14.62 -23.85
CA GLU A 221 -25.64 14.75 -25.30
C GLU A 221 -24.46 15.70 -25.59
N ASP A 222 -24.41 16.86 -24.94
CA ASP A 222 -23.29 17.80 -25.07
C ASP A 222 -21.95 17.15 -24.64
N LEU A 223 -21.99 16.31 -23.60
CA LEU A 223 -20.80 15.66 -23.04
C LEU A 223 -20.32 14.49 -23.92
N GLU A 224 -21.26 13.74 -24.50
CA GLU A 224 -20.97 12.68 -25.47
C GLU A 224 -20.30 13.25 -26.73
N GLU A 225 -20.80 14.38 -27.25
CA GLU A 225 -20.18 15.04 -28.39
C GLU A 225 -18.76 15.53 -28.06
N ASN A 226 -18.56 16.11 -26.87
CA ASN A 226 -17.24 16.50 -26.40
C ASN A 226 -16.29 15.31 -26.25
N VAL A 227 -16.78 14.15 -25.78
CA VAL A 227 -16.00 12.92 -25.71
C VAL A 227 -15.60 12.45 -27.11
N ARG A 228 -16.53 12.45 -28.06
CA ARG A 228 -16.26 12.06 -29.46
C ARG A 228 -15.22 12.96 -30.12
N MET A 229 -15.35 14.27 -29.93
CA MET A 229 -14.36 15.24 -30.42
C MET A 229 -12.99 14.99 -29.81
N GLU A 230 -12.89 14.84 -28.48
CA GLU A 230 -11.62 14.57 -27.80
C GLU A 230 -11.00 13.22 -28.19
N GLN A 231 -11.80 12.18 -28.43
CA GLN A 231 -11.29 10.90 -28.94
C GLN A 231 -10.64 11.05 -30.32
N SER A 232 -11.26 11.83 -31.21
CA SER A 232 -10.73 12.08 -32.55
C SER A 232 -9.42 12.90 -32.53
N ASP A 233 -9.29 13.84 -31.59
CA ASP A 233 -8.10 14.69 -31.44
C ASP A 233 -6.96 13.96 -30.69
N ALA A 234 -7.29 13.19 -29.65
CA ALA A 234 -6.33 12.44 -28.85
C ALA A 234 -5.54 11.42 -29.67
N THR A 235 -6.19 10.77 -30.65
CA THR A 235 -5.56 9.81 -31.56
C THR A 235 -4.52 10.46 -32.48
N ARG A 236 -4.51 11.80 -32.62
CA ARG A 236 -3.65 12.51 -33.58
C ARG A 236 -2.58 13.41 -32.96
N ARG A 237 -2.76 13.91 -31.73
CA ARG A 237 -1.96 15.05 -31.24
C ARG A 237 -1.31 14.90 -29.87
N ARG A 238 -1.48 13.78 -29.18
CA ARG A 238 -1.07 13.65 -27.77
C ARG A 238 -0.45 12.31 -27.41
N GLU A 239 0.45 11.83 -28.25
CA GLU A 239 1.29 10.68 -27.91
C GLU A 239 2.25 11.06 -26.77
N ILE A 240 2.26 10.23 -25.74
CA ILE A 240 3.27 10.30 -24.68
C ILE A 240 4.42 9.37 -25.13
N PRO A 241 5.70 9.68 -24.83
CA PRO A 241 6.84 8.80 -25.12
C PRO A 241 6.85 7.56 -24.21
N ALA A 242 5.77 6.78 -24.25
CA ALA A 242 5.56 5.52 -23.57
C ALA A 242 4.64 4.60 -24.39
N ALA A 243 4.91 3.30 -24.38
CA ALA A 243 4.13 2.31 -25.11
C ALA A 243 4.10 0.98 -24.36
N PHE A 244 3.02 0.23 -24.53
CA PHE A 244 2.92 -1.16 -24.15
C PHE A 244 3.33 -2.02 -25.35
N VAL A 245 4.40 -2.79 -25.21
CA VAL A 245 4.95 -3.64 -26.27
C VAL A 245 4.66 -5.09 -25.94
N SER A 246 3.94 -5.77 -26.82
CA SER A 246 3.57 -7.18 -26.65
C SER A 246 4.46 -8.09 -27.48
N PHE A 247 4.80 -9.24 -26.89
CA PHE A 247 5.66 -10.26 -27.47
C PHE A 247 4.91 -11.58 -27.66
N LYS A 248 5.37 -12.39 -28.61
CA LYS A 248 4.81 -13.73 -28.90
C LYS A 248 5.05 -14.74 -27.77
N SER A 249 6.02 -14.49 -26.88
CA SER A 249 6.36 -15.41 -25.78
C SER A 249 6.70 -14.66 -24.48
N ARG A 250 6.44 -15.32 -23.34
CA ARG A 250 6.81 -14.83 -21.99
C ARG A 250 8.33 -14.70 -21.83
N TYR A 251 9.09 -15.55 -22.52
CA TYR A 251 10.54 -15.52 -22.49
C TYR A 251 11.08 -14.26 -23.18
N ALA A 252 10.49 -13.90 -24.33
CA ALA A 252 10.88 -12.70 -25.05
C ALA A 252 10.58 -11.40 -24.30
N SER A 253 9.40 -11.30 -23.67
CA SER A 253 9.07 -10.16 -22.82
C SER A 253 10.03 -10.05 -21.62
N ALA A 254 10.36 -11.17 -20.97
CA ALA A 254 11.35 -11.19 -19.89
C ALA A 254 12.74 -10.73 -20.37
N ASN A 255 13.20 -11.22 -21.53
CA ASN A 255 14.47 -10.77 -22.11
C ASN A 255 14.47 -9.26 -22.39
N ALA A 256 13.39 -8.73 -22.95
CA ALA A 256 13.27 -7.29 -23.21
C ALA A 256 13.29 -6.45 -21.93
N ILE A 257 12.81 -6.98 -20.79
CA ILE A 257 12.86 -6.29 -19.50
C ILE A 257 14.26 -6.31 -18.88
N TYR A 258 14.92 -7.47 -18.88
CA TYR A 258 16.19 -7.65 -18.18
C TYR A 258 17.43 -7.23 -18.97
N ILE A 259 17.30 -7.10 -20.30
CA ILE A 259 18.38 -6.61 -21.16
C ILE A 259 18.29 -5.10 -21.26
N ARG A 260 19.41 -4.41 -21.09
CA ARG A 260 19.50 -2.97 -21.33
C ARG A 260 19.31 -2.69 -22.83
N GLN A 261 18.30 -1.90 -23.18
CA GLN A 261 17.90 -1.66 -24.57
C GLN A 261 18.74 -0.58 -25.29
N SER A 262 19.33 0.38 -24.56
CA SER A 262 20.15 1.46 -25.12
C SER A 262 21.38 1.76 -24.26
N ASP A 263 22.38 2.42 -24.86
CA ASP A 263 23.57 2.90 -24.14
C ASP A 263 23.23 4.02 -23.15
N ASN A 264 22.30 4.90 -23.54
CA ASN A 264 21.74 5.89 -22.63
C ASN A 264 20.74 5.20 -21.67
N PRO A 265 21.00 5.19 -20.35
CA PRO A 265 20.11 4.55 -19.37
C PRO A 265 18.81 5.32 -19.13
N THR A 266 18.67 6.55 -19.64
CA THR A 266 17.43 7.33 -19.51
C THR A 266 16.45 7.11 -20.65
N GLU A 267 16.86 6.41 -21.72
CA GLU A 267 16.03 6.08 -22.88
C GLU A 267 15.60 4.61 -22.87
N TRP A 268 14.53 4.28 -23.60
CA TRP A 268 14.04 2.91 -23.78
C TRP A 268 13.91 2.11 -22.47
N GLN A 269 13.41 2.77 -21.43
CA GLN A 269 13.27 2.15 -20.11
C GLN A 269 12.15 1.12 -20.14
N THR A 270 12.51 -0.14 -19.90
CA THR A 270 11.59 -1.28 -19.89
C THR A 270 11.22 -1.69 -18.47
N GLU A 271 9.93 -1.76 -18.19
CA GLU A 271 9.34 -2.17 -16.92
C GLU A 271 8.34 -3.31 -17.16
N HIS A 272 8.06 -4.12 -16.13
CA HIS A 272 6.94 -5.05 -16.19
C HIS A 272 5.63 -4.28 -16.42
N ALA A 273 4.83 -4.71 -17.39
CA ALA A 273 3.50 -4.14 -17.55
C ALA A 273 2.63 -4.54 -16.34
N PRO A 274 1.97 -3.59 -15.66
CA PRO A 274 0.98 -3.93 -14.64
C PRO A 274 -0.27 -4.54 -15.29
N ASP A 275 -1.12 -5.16 -14.47
CA ASP A 275 -2.46 -5.56 -14.92
C ASP A 275 -3.21 -4.36 -15.51
N PRO A 276 -3.97 -4.51 -16.61
CA PRO A 276 -4.73 -3.40 -17.21
C PRO A 276 -5.61 -2.61 -16.23
N HIS A 277 -6.11 -3.25 -15.17
CA HIS A 277 -6.91 -2.59 -14.14
C HIS A 277 -6.06 -1.82 -13.11
N ASP A 278 -4.79 -2.18 -12.95
CA ASP A 278 -3.83 -1.56 -12.02
C ASP A 278 -3.01 -0.43 -12.66
N VAL A 279 -3.26 -0.13 -13.94
CA VAL A 279 -2.56 0.95 -14.66
C VAL A 279 -2.96 2.32 -14.12
N TYR A 280 -2.07 2.96 -13.37
CA TYR A 280 -2.25 4.35 -12.98
C TYR A 280 -1.86 5.34 -14.09
N TRP A 281 -2.81 5.60 -15.00
CA TRP A 281 -2.59 6.41 -16.20
C TRP A 281 -1.99 7.82 -16.00
N PRO A 282 -2.27 8.59 -14.93
CA PRO A 282 -1.63 9.90 -14.73
C PRO A 282 -0.10 9.84 -14.65
N SER A 283 0.47 8.71 -14.22
CA SER A 283 1.92 8.52 -14.09
C SER A 283 2.66 8.67 -15.42
N PHE A 284 2.02 8.37 -16.56
CA PHE A 284 2.67 8.45 -17.87
C PHE A 284 3.01 9.86 -18.31
N SER A 285 2.31 10.88 -17.80
CA SER A 285 2.56 12.28 -18.15
C SER A 285 3.76 12.89 -17.41
N THR A 286 4.32 12.19 -16.41
CA THR A 286 5.40 12.72 -15.58
C THR A 286 6.77 12.50 -16.22
N SER A 287 7.60 13.54 -16.21
CA SER A 287 8.97 13.45 -16.73
C SER A 287 9.89 12.68 -15.77
N PHE A 288 11.04 12.21 -16.27
CA PHE A 288 12.03 11.50 -15.46
C PHE A 288 12.52 12.36 -14.26
N MET A 289 12.85 13.63 -14.50
CA MET A 289 13.29 14.56 -13.45
C MET A 289 12.19 14.84 -12.42
N GLU A 290 10.95 15.03 -12.86
CA GLU A 290 9.80 15.26 -11.98
C GLU A 290 9.54 14.06 -11.05
N ARG A 291 9.70 12.83 -11.56
CA ARG A 291 9.63 11.62 -10.72
C ARG A 291 10.74 11.57 -9.68
N TRP A 292 11.96 11.93 -10.05
CA TRP A 292 13.09 11.91 -9.13
C TRP A 292 12.91 12.97 -8.02
N ILE A 293 12.50 14.18 -8.39
CA ILE A 293 12.15 15.25 -7.44
C ILE A 293 11.00 14.79 -6.54
N SER A 294 9.94 14.19 -7.08
CA SER A 294 8.81 13.67 -6.29
C SER A 294 9.25 12.63 -5.28
N LYS A 295 10.14 11.69 -5.67
CA LYS A 295 10.69 10.70 -4.74
C LYS A 295 11.51 11.36 -3.63
N PHE A 296 12.32 12.36 -3.96
CA PHE A 296 13.11 13.10 -2.99
C PHE A 296 12.21 13.88 -2.01
N VAL A 297 11.19 14.57 -2.52
CA VAL A 297 10.21 15.29 -1.69
C VAL A 297 9.49 14.34 -0.74
N VAL A 298 9.02 13.19 -1.24
CA VAL A 298 8.38 12.17 -0.40
C VAL A 298 9.34 11.64 0.68
N PHE A 299 10.60 11.42 0.33
CA PHE A 299 11.63 10.99 1.30
C PHE A 299 11.83 12.03 2.40
N VAL A 300 12.04 13.30 2.05
CA VAL A 300 12.20 14.40 3.02
C VAL A 300 10.94 14.56 3.89
N ALA A 301 9.76 14.53 3.28
CA ALA A 301 8.50 14.57 4.01
C ALA A 301 8.34 13.40 4.99
N SER A 302 8.77 12.19 4.60
CA SER A 302 8.74 11.02 5.48
C SER A 302 9.70 11.17 6.66
N VAL A 303 10.91 11.69 6.44
CA VAL A 303 11.88 11.96 7.51
C VAL A 303 11.34 13.02 8.48
N LEU A 304 10.76 14.11 7.97
CA LEU A 304 10.12 15.13 8.79
C LEU A 304 8.96 14.56 9.61
N LEU A 305 8.11 13.73 9.00
CA LEU A 305 7.03 13.05 9.69
C LEU A 305 7.55 12.17 10.84
N ILE A 306 8.63 11.43 10.62
CA ILE A 306 9.29 10.62 11.66
C ILE A 306 9.76 11.52 12.81
N ILE A 307 10.43 12.64 12.52
CA ILE A 307 10.92 13.57 13.55
C ILE A 307 9.75 14.14 14.37
N VAL A 308 8.68 14.60 13.71
CA VAL A 308 7.49 15.10 14.39
C VAL A 308 6.85 14.01 15.25
N PHE A 309 6.76 12.78 14.73
CA PHE A 309 6.21 11.66 15.47
C PHE A 309 7.07 11.27 16.69
N LEU A 310 8.40 11.38 16.60
CA LEU A 310 9.30 11.18 17.74
C LEU A 310 9.05 12.20 18.86
N LEU A 311 8.73 13.46 18.52
CA LEU A 311 8.34 14.46 19.52
C LEU A 311 7.04 14.10 20.22
N VAL A 312 6.04 13.62 19.47
CA VAL A 312 4.74 13.16 20.02
C VAL A 312 4.95 11.96 20.95
N VAL A 313 5.74 10.97 20.52
CA VAL A 313 6.06 9.80 21.34
C VAL A 313 6.82 10.21 22.59
N GLY A 314 7.82 11.09 22.48
CA GLY A 314 8.57 11.61 23.62
C GLY A 314 7.68 12.35 24.62
N PHE A 315 6.72 13.14 24.14
CA PHE A 315 5.74 13.80 25.00
C PHE A 315 4.83 12.80 25.73
N ILE A 316 4.27 11.81 25.01
CA ILE A 316 3.42 10.77 25.61
C ILE A 316 4.20 9.92 26.62
N GLN A 317 5.44 9.57 26.32
CA GLN A 317 6.33 8.87 27.26
C GLN A 317 6.58 9.72 28.51
N GLY A 318 6.86 11.02 28.34
CA GLY A 318 7.03 11.96 29.46
C GLY A 318 5.78 12.07 30.36
N LEU A 319 4.57 11.93 29.80
CA LEU A 319 3.33 11.85 30.58
C LEU A 319 3.19 10.55 31.37
N THR A 320 3.85 9.47 30.94
CA THR A 320 3.75 8.14 31.56
C THR A 320 4.72 7.99 32.74
N TYR A 321 5.85 8.73 32.74
CA TYR A 321 6.82 8.73 33.83
C TYR A 321 6.59 9.91 34.78
N MET A 322 6.13 9.63 36.01
CA MET A 322 5.84 10.63 37.06
C MET A 322 7.00 11.61 37.31
N GLU A 323 8.24 11.12 37.38
CA GLU A 323 9.42 11.96 37.63
C GLU A 323 9.69 12.97 36.50
N GLN A 324 9.45 12.57 35.24
CA GLN A 324 9.60 13.45 34.08
C GLN A 324 8.46 14.46 33.99
N LEU A 325 7.24 14.03 34.37
CA LEU A 325 6.06 14.88 34.41
C LEU A 325 6.20 16.00 35.47
N GLU A 326 6.75 15.67 36.64
CA GLU A 326 7.02 16.63 37.72
C GLU A 326 8.08 17.66 37.30
N ALA A 327 9.11 17.23 36.56
CA ALA A 327 10.14 18.12 36.01
C ALA A 327 9.60 19.05 34.90
N TRP A 328 8.70 18.56 34.03
CA TRP A 328 8.17 19.33 32.90
C TRP A 328 7.02 20.26 33.28
N LEU A 329 6.20 19.88 34.26
CA LEU A 329 5.01 20.61 34.68
C LEU A 329 5.00 20.76 36.21
N PRO A 330 5.83 21.65 36.79
CA PRO A 330 5.98 21.79 38.23
C PRO A 330 4.68 22.21 38.96
N PHE A 331 3.69 22.75 38.24
CA PHE A 331 2.36 23.04 38.80
C PHE A 331 1.57 21.78 39.18
N LEU A 332 1.86 20.62 38.58
CA LEU A 332 1.24 19.35 38.93
C LEU A 332 1.71 18.84 40.29
N ARG A 333 2.92 19.21 40.74
CA ARG A 333 3.43 18.84 42.07
C ARG A 333 2.48 19.29 43.18
N ASN A 334 2.02 20.54 43.10
CA ASN A 334 1.09 21.11 44.08
C ASN A 334 -0.29 20.42 44.06
N ILE A 335 -0.78 20.00 42.88
CA ILE A 335 -2.05 19.29 42.76
C ILE A 335 -1.93 17.86 43.30
N LEU A 336 -0.81 17.18 43.02
CA LEU A 336 -0.54 15.82 43.47
C LEU A 336 -0.33 15.75 45.00
N GLU A 337 0.42 16.69 45.57
CA GLU A 337 0.60 16.82 47.03
C GLU A 337 -0.74 17.07 47.75
N MET A 338 -1.63 17.89 47.17
CA MET A 338 -2.99 18.06 47.71
C MET A 338 -3.83 16.79 47.60
N LEU A 339 -3.74 16.04 46.51
CA LEU A 339 -4.52 14.81 46.31
C LEU A 339 -4.06 13.68 47.26
N VAL A 340 -2.76 13.59 47.53
CA VAL A 340 -2.18 12.63 48.47
C VAL A 340 -2.46 13.01 49.93
N SER A 341 -2.49 14.31 50.27
CA SER A 341 -2.84 14.75 51.64
C SER A 341 -4.32 14.52 51.98
N VAL A 342 -5.22 14.67 50.98
CA VAL A 342 -6.65 14.37 51.12
C VAL A 342 -6.93 12.87 51.29
N HIS A 343 -6.05 11.99 50.82
CA HIS A 343 -6.19 10.53 50.96
C HIS A 343 -5.56 9.96 52.25
N ARG A 344 -4.85 10.78 53.05
CA ARG A 344 -4.27 10.41 54.35
C ARG A 344 -5.05 10.93 55.57
N LEU A 345 -6.17 11.61 55.35
CA LEU A 345 -7.20 11.92 56.34
C LEU A 345 -8.35 10.93 56.19
#